data_AF-A0A1A8NGM4-F1
#
_entry.id   AF-A0A1A8NGM4-F1
#
_cell.length_a   1.000
_cell.length_b   1.000
_cell.length_c   1.000
_cell.angle_alpha   90.00
_cell.angle_beta   90.00
_cell.angle_gamma   90.00
#
_symmetry.space_group_name_H-M   'P 1'
#
loop_
_entity.id
_entity.type
_entity.pdbx_description
1 polymer ?
#
loop_
_entity_poly.entity_id
_entity_poly.type
_entity_poly.pdbx_seq_one_letter_code
_entity_poly.pdbx_strand_id
1 'polypeptide(L)'
;LPNTFGGYDETPQVTASSLKEFAIDGLVNVVGGCCGTTPSHIRAISEAVKHCQPRVPAANIYQHYLLLSGLEPFRIGPYTNFVNIGERCNVAGSRRFARLVMAGQYEEALSIAKAQVEMGAQILDINMDEGMLDG
;
A
#
# COMPACT_ATOMS: atom_id res chain seq x y z
N LEU A 1 2.24 18.32 -11.30
CA LEU A 1 3.09 17.53 -12.21
C LEU A 1 3.86 18.49 -13.10
N PRO A 2 5.08 18.14 -13.56
CA PRO A 2 5.80 19.02 -14.46
C PRO A 2 5.05 19.19 -15.79
N ASN A 3 5.20 20.35 -16.41
CA ASN A 3 4.68 20.62 -17.73
C ASN A 3 5.48 19.86 -18.81
N THR A 4 5.07 20.00 -20.08
CA THR A 4 5.72 19.34 -21.23
C THR A 4 7.20 19.67 -21.39
N PHE A 5 7.69 20.71 -20.74
CA PHE A 5 9.10 21.14 -20.76
C PHE A 5 9.85 20.79 -19.47
N GLY A 6 9.25 20.02 -18.56
CA GLY A 6 9.86 19.63 -17.28
C GLY A 6 9.82 20.72 -16.20
N GLY A 7 9.16 21.86 -16.46
CA GLY A 7 8.99 22.97 -15.53
C GLY A 7 7.77 22.82 -14.62
N TYR A 8 7.67 23.65 -13.59
CA TYR A 8 6.55 23.69 -12.66
C TYR A 8 5.86 25.06 -12.73
N ASP A 9 4.63 25.08 -13.23
CA ASP A 9 3.86 26.31 -13.46
C ASP A 9 2.93 26.68 -12.28
N GLU A 10 2.79 25.78 -11.31
CA GLU A 10 1.97 26.03 -10.14
C GLU A 10 2.58 27.19 -9.34
N THR A 11 1.72 28.16 -8.96
CA THR A 11 2.16 29.36 -8.24
C THR A 11 2.00 29.18 -6.72
N PRO A 12 2.75 29.94 -5.90
CA PRO A 12 2.60 29.91 -4.44
C PRO A 12 1.16 30.03 -3.94
N GLN A 13 0.36 30.88 -4.58
CA GLN A 13 -1.03 31.15 -4.21
C GLN A 13 -1.94 29.96 -4.52
N VAL A 14 -1.74 29.31 -5.68
CA VAL A 14 -2.52 28.13 -6.07
C VAL A 14 -2.26 27.00 -5.09
N THR A 15 -1.00 26.64 -4.84
CA THR A 15 -0.65 25.57 -3.88
C THR A 15 -1.19 25.88 -2.47
N ALA A 16 -1.03 27.13 -2.00
CA ALA A 16 -1.50 27.54 -0.68
C ALA A 16 -3.03 27.48 -0.54
N SER A 17 -3.78 27.85 -1.60
CA SER A 17 -5.24 27.77 -1.59
C SER A 17 -5.75 26.33 -1.47
N SER A 18 -5.23 25.40 -2.28
CA SER A 18 -5.59 23.98 -2.23
C SER A 18 -5.24 23.33 -0.89
N LEU A 19 -4.06 23.63 -0.34
CA LEU A 19 -3.65 23.09 0.97
C LEU A 19 -4.47 23.67 2.13
N LYS A 20 -4.92 24.92 2.02
CA LYS A 20 -5.82 25.54 3.00
C LYS A 20 -7.18 24.84 3.02
N GLU A 21 -7.72 24.45 1.87
CA GLU A 21 -8.97 23.67 1.80
C GLU A 21 -8.82 22.34 2.56
N PHE A 22 -7.75 21.57 2.30
CA PHE A 22 -7.50 20.33 3.06
C PHE A 22 -7.32 20.54 4.57
N ALA A 23 -6.75 21.68 4.97
CA ALA A 23 -6.57 22.03 6.37
C ALA A 23 -7.90 22.41 7.03
N ILE A 24 -8.76 23.18 6.36
CA ILE A 24 -10.10 23.55 6.85
C ILE A 24 -10.99 22.32 6.96
N ASP A 25 -10.91 21.40 6.00
CA ASP A 25 -11.66 20.14 6.00
C ASP A 25 -11.12 19.13 7.03
N GLY A 26 -10.05 19.48 7.76
CA GLY A 26 -9.49 18.64 8.82
C GLY A 26 -8.89 17.33 8.29
N LEU A 27 -8.32 17.34 7.09
CA LEU A 27 -7.76 16.14 6.44
C LEU A 27 -6.28 15.93 6.74
N VAL A 28 -5.56 17.00 7.08
CA VAL A 28 -4.09 17.05 7.18
C VAL A 28 -3.62 17.48 8.58
N ASN A 29 -2.44 16.98 8.96
CA ASN A 29 -1.70 17.42 10.15
C ASN A 29 -0.39 18.13 9.79
N VAL A 30 0.14 17.87 8.59
CA VAL A 30 1.38 18.44 8.07
C VAL A 30 1.14 18.76 6.61
N VAL A 31 1.57 19.95 6.18
CA VAL A 31 1.57 20.38 4.78
C VAL A 31 2.94 20.91 4.41
N GLY A 32 3.28 20.82 3.13
CA GLY A 32 4.57 21.21 2.60
C GLY A 32 4.57 21.13 1.08
N GLY A 33 5.72 20.87 0.49
CA GLY A 33 5.81 20.65 -0.94
C GLY A 33 6.94 19.71 -1.34
N CYS A 34 7.02 19.42 -2.62
CA CYS A 34 7.95 18.47 -3.22
C CYS A 34 8.65 19.17 -4.40
N CYS A 35 8.79 18.48 -5.55
CA CYS A 35 9.38 19.05 -6.74
C CYS A 35 8.60 20.28 -7.24
N GLY A 36 9.31 21.35 -7.60
CA GLY A 36 8.73 22.62 -8.04
C GLY A 36 8.38 23.59 -6.91
N THR A 37 8.29 23.14 -5.66
CA THR A 37 8.02 24.02 -4.52
C THR A 37 9.25 24.86 -4.17
N THR A 38 9.05 26.16 -3.95
CA THR A 38 10.12 27.12 -3.60
C THR A 38 9.87 27.78 -2.24
N PRO A 39 10.83 28.55 -1.68
CA PRO A 39 10.59 29.28 -0.43
C PRO A 39 9.37 30.22 -0.45
N SER A 40 9.01 30.77 -1.61
CA SER A 40 7.79 31.59 -1.73
C SER A 40 6.52 30.76 -1.58
N HIS A 41 6.50 29.52 -2.08
CA HIS A 41 5.41 28.58 -1.85
C HIS A 41 5.27 28.26 -0.35
N ILE A 42 6.37 27.90 0.32
CA ILE A 42 6.33 27.57 1.75
C ILE A 42 5.83 28.75 2.59
N ARG A 43 6.22 29.99 2.25
CA ARG A 43 5.71 31.19 2.92
C ARG A 43 4.19 31.33 2.74
N ALA A 44 3.70 31.22 1.50
CA ALA A 44 2.27 31.32 1.21
C ALA A 44 1.46 30.20 1.90
N ILE A 45 1.96 28.96 1.91
CA ILE A 45 1.34 27.83 2.60
C ILE A 45 1.25 28.10 4.10
N SER A 46 2.37 28.51 4.72
CA SER A 46 2.43 28.83 6.16
C SER A 46 1.44 29.92 6.56
N GLU A 47 1.36 31.00 5.77
CA GLU A 47 0.40 32.08 5.99
C GLU A 47 -1.04 31.59 5.84
N ALA A 48 -1.33 30.76 4.83
CA ALA A 48 -2.68 30.27 4.55
C ALA A 48 -3.23 29.33 5.63
N VAL A 49 -2.38 28.46 6.19
CA VAL A 49 -2.80 27.44 7.17
C VAL A 49 -2.58 27.84 8.64
N LYS A 50 -1.97 29.02 8.90
CA LYS A 50 -1.55 29.47 10.24
C LYS A 50 -2.61 29.36 11.35
N HIS A 51 -3.87 29.52 10.99
CA HIS A 51 -5.00 29.53 11.92
C HIS A 51 -5.93 28.31 11.77
N CYS A 52 -5.55 27.34 10.92
CA CYS A 52 -6.30 26.11 10.76
C CYS A 52 -6.03 25.16 11.94
N GLN A 53 -7.07 24.49 12.42
CA GLN A 53 -6.91 23.46 13.43
C GLN A 53 -6.38 22.18 12.78
N PRO A 54 -5.40 21.49 13.39
CA PRO A 54 -4.96 20.19 12.89
C PRO A 54 -6.09 19.16 12.88
N ARG A 55 -6.05 18.24 11.93
CA ARG A 55 -6.92 17.05 11.95
C ARG A 55 -6.87 16.33 13.30
N VAL A 56 -8.03 15.88 13.80
CA VAL A 56 -8.12 14.98 14.96
C VAL A 56 -8.18 13.54 14.48
N PRO A 57 -7.10 12.73 14.63
CA PRO A 57 -7.13 11.32 14.24
C PRO A 57 -8.07 10.52 15.14
N ALA A 58 -8.83 9.58 14.58
CA ALA A 58 -9.63 8.69 15.42
C ALA A 58 -8.71 7.70 16.16
N ALA A 59 -8.88 7.61 17.48
CA ALA A 59 -7.94 6.90 18.37
C ALA A 59 -7.93 5.37 18.18
N ASN A 60 -9.05 4.78 17.77
CA ASN A 60 -9.27 3.34 17.81
C ASN A 60 -9.64 2.74 16.44
N ILE A 61 -9.19 3.36 15.34
CA ILE A 61 -9.45 2.80 14.01
C ILE A 61 -8.81 1.41 13.94
N TYR A 62 -9.62 0.39 13.64
CA TYR A 62 -9.20 -1.01 13.49
C TYR A 62 -8.68 -1.70 14.77
N GLN A 63 -9.04 -1.21 15.97
CA GLN A 63 -8.55 -1.76 17.26
C GLN A 63 -8.67 -3.29 17.41
N HIS A 64 -9.65 -3.92 16.76
CA HIS A 64 -9.89 -5.36 16.82
C HIS A 64 -9.68 -6.08 15.48
N TYR A 65 -8.85 -5.52 14.59
CA TYR A 65 -8.59 -6.10 13.28
C TYR A 65 -7.14 -6.59 13.20
N LEU A 66 -6.95 -7.77 12.59
CA LEU A 66 -5.69 -8.13 11.98
C LEU A 66 -5.60 -7.43 10.62
N LEU A 67 -4.56 -6.61 10.45
CA LEU A 67 -4.31 -5.85 9.23
C LEU A 67 -3.14 -6.48 8.48
N LEU A 68 -3.41 -6.92 7.26
CA LEU A 68 -2.44 -7.48 6.32
C LEU A 68 -2.46 -6.67 5.02
N SER A 69 -1.46 -6.85 4.17
CA SER A 69 -1.44 -6.21 2.86
C SER A 69 -0.58 -6.97 1.86
N GLY A 70 -1.05 -7.03 0.61
CA GLY A 70 -0.22 -7.23 -0.57
C GLY A 70 -0.10 -5.90 -1.32
N LEU A 71 -0.64 -5.85 -2.53
CA LEU A 71 -0.86 -4.57 -3.25
C LEU A 71 -2.06 -3.79 -2.71
N GLU A 72 -3.04 -4.52 -2.16
CA GLU A 72 -4.25 -3.97 -1.55
C GLU A 72 -4.30 -4.31 -0.06
N PRO A 73 -4.93 -3.46 0.78
CA PRO A 73 -5.10 -3.76 2.20
C PRO A 73 -6.11 -4.90 2.39
N PHE A 74 -5.79 -5.84 3.27
CA PHE A 74 -6.69 -6.92 3.69
C PHE A 74 -6.92 -6.85 5.20
N ARG A 75 -8.19 -6.76 5.62
CA ARG A 75 -8.56 -6.49 7.00
C ARG A 75 -9.45 -7.60 7.53
N ILE A 76 -9.02 -8.22 8.63
CA ILE A 76 -9.75 -9.31 9.28
C ILE A 76 -10.23 -8.81 10.63
N GLY A 77 -11.53 -8.52 10.74
CA GLY A 77 -12.16 -8.05 11.97
C GLY A 77 -13.08 -9.12 12.60
N PRO A 78 -13.75 -8.79 13.71
CA PRO A 78 -14.57 -9.74 14.48
C PRO A 78 -15.74 -10.36 13.69
N TYR A 79 -16.19 -9.69 12.64
CA TYR A 79 -17.29 -10.13 11.78
C TYR A 79 -16.84 -10.54 10.37
N THR A 80 -15.52 -10.56 10.11
CA THR A 80 -15.01 -11.09 8.86
C THR A 80 -15.27 -12.60 8.84
N ASN A 81 -15.78 -13.12 7.71
CA ASN A 81 -15.99 -14.55 7.51
C ASN A 81 -14.67 -15.32 7.56
N PHE A 82 -14.75 -16.64 7.44
CA PHE A 82 -13.56 -17.49 7.37
C PHE A 82 -12.57 -17.01 6.31
N VAL A 83 -11.29 -16.95 6.69
CA VAL A 83 -10.20 -16.51 5.82
C VAL A 83 -9.43 -17.74 5.37
N ASN A 84 -9.48 -18.03 4.07
CA ASN A 84 -8.74 -19.14 3.48
C ASN A 84 -7.29 -18.72 3.19
N ILE A 85 -6.34 -19.48 3.73
CA ILE A 85 -4.92 -19.41 3.39
C ILE A 85 -4.61 -20.54 2.41
N GLY A 86 -4.23 -20.20 1.18
CA GLY A 86 -3.92 -21.16 0.13
C GLY A 86 -2.57 -21.84 0.37
N GLU A 87 -2.59 -23.15 0.62
CA GLU A 87 -1.43 -23.96 1.02
C GLU A 87 -0.57 -24.52 -0.13
N ARG A 88 -1.02 -24.44 -1.39
CA ARG A 88 -0.41 -25.23 -2.48
C ARG A 88 0.94 -24.71 -2.98
N CYS A 89 1.35 -23.54 -2.52
CA CYS A 89 2.66 -22.95 -2.81
C CYS A 89 3.69 -23.38 -1.75
N ASN A 90 3.74 -24.68 -1.49
CA ASN A 90 4.55 -25.29 -0.44
C ASN A 90 5.34 -26.44 -1.04
N VAL A 91 6.68 -26.33 -1.04
CA VAL A 91 7.57 -27.34 -1.63
C VAL A 91 7.42 -28.69 -0.91
N ALA A 92 7.38 -28.71 0.41
CA ALA A 92 7.19 -29.94 1.18
C ALA A 92 5.79 -30.59 1.00
N GLY A 93 4.76 -29.77 0.79
CA GLY A 93 3.36 -30.19 0.76
C GLY A 93 2.74 -30.42 -0.63
N SER A 94 3.34 -29.85 -1.69
CA SER A 94 2.73 -29.81 -3.03
C SER A 94 3.67 -30.38 -4.09
N ARG A 95 3.44 -31.64 -4.48
CA ARG A 95 4.23 -32.34 -5.52
C ARG A 95 4.38 -31.56 -6.82
N ARG A 96 3.34 -30.83 -7.24
CA ARG A 96 3.38 -30.02 -8.46
C ARG A 96 4.27 -28.79 -8.26
N PHE A 97 4.10 -28.06 -7.15
CA PHE A 97 4.88 -26.87 -6.86
C PHE A 97 6.36 -27.21 -6.67
N ALA A 98 6.67 -28.25 -5.88
CA ALA A 98 8.03 -28.75 -5.67
C ALA A 98 8.75 -29.05 -6.98
N ARG A 99 8.11 -29.77 -7.90
CA ARG A 99 8.68 -30.08 -9.22
C ARG A 99 9.04 -28.83 -10.01
N LEU A 100 8.14 -27.84 -10.04
CA LEU A 100 8.35 -26.60 -10.79
C LEU A 100 9.47 -25.77 -10.16
N VAL A 101 9.50 -25.64 -8.83
CA VAL A 101 10.53 -24.90 -8.11
C VAL A 101 11.91 -25.55 -8.28
N MET A 102 12.04 -26.86 -8.07
CA MET A 102 13.30 -27.58 -8.27
C MET A 102 13.80 -27.51 -9.73
N ALA A 103 12.89 -27.41 -10.70
CA ALA A 103 13.24 -27.25 -12.12
C ALA A 103 13.51 -25.78 -12.53
N GLY A 104 13.44 -24.83 -11.59
CA GLY A 104 13.59 -23.39 -11.87
C GLY A 104 12.44 -22.78 -12.69
N GLN A 105 11.31 -23.48 -12.81
CA GLN A 105 10.15 -23.09 -13.63
C GLN A 105 9.20 -22.17 -12.86
N TYR A 106 9.71 -21.01 -12.43
CA TYR A 106 8.97 -20.09 -11.56
C TYR A 106 7.72 -19.49 -12.21
N GLU A 107 7.75 -19.18 -13.51
CA GLU A 107 6.57 -18.67 -14.23
C GLU A 107 5.38 -19.64 -14.17
N GLU A 108 5.65 -20.93 -14.34
CA GLU A 108 4.60 -21.93 -14.22
C GLU A 108 4.20 -22.14 -12.75
N ALA A 109 5.14 -22.01 -11.80
CA ALA A 109 4.83 -22.07 -10.37
C ALA A 109 3.88 -20.94 -9.94
N LEU A 110 4.00 -19.73 -10.52
CA LEU A 110 3.08 -18.61 -10.27
C LEU A 110 1.63 -18.94 -10.68
N SER A 111 1.43 -19.80 -11.69
CA SER A 111 0.08 -20.25 -12.07
C SER A 111 -0.64 -20.98 -10.93
N ILE A 112 0.11 -21.63 -10.02
CA ILE A 112 -0.46 -22.30 -8.84
C ILE A 112 -0.96 -21.25 -7.84
N ALA A 113 -0.16 -20.22 -7.57
CA ALA A 113 -0.56 -19.11 -6.71
C ALA A 113 -1.81 -18.41 -7.25
N LYS A 114 -1.80 -18.05 -8.53
CA LYS A 114 -2.93 -17.38 -9.21
C LYS A 114 -4.21 -18.21 -9.12
N ALA A 115 -4.12 -19.51 -9.43
CA ALA A 115 -5.29 -20.39 -9.36
C ALA A 115 -5.87 -20.48 -7.95
N GLN A 116 -5.05 -20.46 -6.90
CA GLN A 116 -5.56 -20.45 -5.52
C GLN A 116 -6.36 -19.19 -5.21
N VAL A 117 -5.88 -18.02 -5.65
CA VAL A 117 -6.61 -16.75 -5.50
C VAL A 117 -7.93 -16.79 -6.27
N GLU A 118 -7.91 -17.26 -7.52
CA GLU A 118 -9.13 -17.42 -8.35
C GLU A 118 -10.13 -18.42 -7.74
N MET A 119 -9.65 -19.39 -6.97
CA MET A 119 -10.48 -20.36 -6.23
C MET A 119 -10.87 -19.90 -4.81
N GLY A 120 -10.58 -18.65 -4.44
CA GLY A 120 -11.07 -18.03 -3.20
C GLY A 120 -10.08 -18.00 -2.03
N ALA A 121 -8.80 -18.30 -2.24
CA ALA A 121 -7.77 -18.01 -1.25
C ALA A 121 -7.57 -16.49 -1.12
N GLN A 122 -7.68 -15.97 0.11
CA GLN A 122 -7.49 -14.54 0.40
C GLN A 122 -6.03 -14.24 0.76
N ILE A 123 -5.33 -15.24 1.28
CA ILE A 123 -3.91 -15.21 1.63
C ILE A 123 -3.26 -16.43 0.99
N LEU A 124 -1.97 -16.36 0.66
CA LEU A 124 -1.19 -17.50 0.20
C LEU A 124 -0.12 -17.83 1.23
N ASP A 125 -0.03 -19.11 1.59
CA ASP A 125 1.13 -19.66 2.29
C ASP A 125 2.22 -19.95 1.25
N ILE A 126 3.46 -19.51 1.54
CA ILE A 126 4.62 -19.74 0.67
C ILE A 126 5.68 -20.43 1.50
N ASN A 127 6.01 -21.67 1.13
CA ASN A 127 7.03 -22.47 1.80
C ASN A 127 8.01 -23.01 0.75
N MET A 128 9.29 -22.64 0.91
CA MET A 128 10.41 -23.05 0.06
C MET A 128 11.38 -24.00 0.79
N ASP A 129 10.97 -24.59 1.92
CA ASP A 129 11.82 -25.45 2.72
C ASP A 129 11.83 -26.86 2.14
N GLU A 130 13.00 -27.28 1.64
CA GLU A 130 13.31 -28.66 1.28
C GLU A 130 14.84 -28.86 1.37
N GLY A 131 15.29 -30.00 1.91
CA GLY A 131 16.72 -30.28 2.07
C GLY A 131 17.51 -30.42 0.76
N MET A 132 16.83 -30.34 -0.39
CA MET A 132 17.38 -30.46 -1.74
C MET A 132 17.44 -29.11 -2.49
N LEU A 133 16.94 -28.03 -1.90
CA LEU A 133 17.04 -26.69 -2.49
C LEU A 133 18.36 -26.04 -2.04
N ASP A 134 19.20 -25.68 -3.01
CA ASP A 134 20.40 -24.89 -2.76
C ASP A 134 19.99 -23.44 -2.42
N GLY A 135 20.39 -22.97 -1.24
CA GLY A 135 20.11 -21.63 -0.72
C GLY A 135 21.03 -20.54 -1.22
#